data_AF-A0A815NPM6-F1
#
_entry.id   AF-A0A815NPM6-F1
#
_cell.length_a   1.000
_cell.length_b   1.000
_cell.length_c   1.000
_cell.angle_alpha   90.00
_cell.angle_beta   90.00
_cell.angle_gamma   90.00
#
_symmetry.space_group_name_H-M   'P 1'
#
loop_
_entity.id
_entity.type
_entity.pdbx_description
1 polymer ?
#
loop_
_entity_poly.entity_id
_entity_poly.type
_entity_poly.pdbx_seq_one_letter_code
_entity_poly.pdbx_strand_id
1 'polypeptide(L)'
;MKLKIAKTEWWAVSQKIHTTLKEAAHIAHLNGKISEEDRNTFYTSVTEKEIIKGILSAEDANERTLCFIREVTDIHQNLTDKKASDYINMINNFQDVDIDAEKSLKRLINDQIPLALNASNIIRSSPIKWAAGGITRLSHSDYIKEFDEQFFSVVQKQIDACLRKRRDITDRLYSEVLAHAIRCKNIVDKFHGRGDILAKTALSTSLGATGREKLPAGGVPVGKKLEQ
;
A
#
# COMPACT_ATOMS: atom_id res chain seq x y z
N MET A 1 -10.14 -12.33 29.22
CA MET A 1 -11.02 -11.34 29.90
C MET A 1 -10.30 -10.02 30.16
N LYS A 2 -9.14 -10.00 30.84
CA LYS A 2 -8.35 -8.79 31.14
C LYS A 2 -8.00 -7.89 29.93
N LEU A 3 -7.62 -8.47 28.79
CA LEU A 3 -7.31 -7.73 27.56
C LEU A 3 -8.49 -6.93 26.99
N LYS A 4 -9.73 -7.45 27.10
CA LYS A 4 -10.91 -6.73 26.61
C LYS A 4 -11.21 -5.52 27.49
N ILE A 5 -11.06 -5.67 28.81
CA ILE A 5 -11.27 -4.59 29.78
C ILE A 5 -10.26 -3.48 29.56
N ALA A 6 -8.96 -3.82 29.50
CA ALA A 6 -7.89 -2.84 29.26
C ALA A 6 -8.06 -2.10 27.92
N LYS A 7 -8.49 -2.80 26.85
CA LYS A 7 -8.79 -2.16 25.56
C LYS A 7 -9.91 -1.13 25.70
N THR A 8 -11.00 -1.47 26.38
CA THR A 8 -12.12 -0.55 26.58
C THR A 8 -11.73 0.66 27.42
N GLU A 9 -10.97 0.46 28.50
CA GLU A 9 -10.46 1.54 29.34
C GLU A 9 -9.54 2.48 28.56
N TRP A 10 -8.62 1.92 27.76
CA TRP A 10 -7.76 2.70 26.88
C TRP A 10 -8.56 3.56 25.91
N TRP A 11 -9.58 3.00 25.25
CA TRP A 11 -10.43 3.76 24.34
C TRP A 11 -11.15 4.90 25.04
N ALA A 12 -11.69 4.68 26.25
CA ALA A 12 -12.34 5.73 27.02
C ALA A 12 -11.38 6.86 27.41
N VAL A 13 -10.15 6.53 27.81
CA VAL A 13 -9.10 7.52 28.15
C VAL A 13 -8.65 8.28 26.89
N SER A 14 -8.39 7.57 25.79
CA SER A 14 -7.98 8.14 24.52
C SER A 14 -8.99 9.15 23.98
N GLN A 15 -10.29 8.81 24.03
CA GLN A 15 -11.36 9.73 23.62
C GLN A 15 -11.39 11.00 24.49
N LYS A 16 -11.24 10.86 25.81
CA LYS A 16 -11.16 12.03 26.71
C LYS A 16 -9.97 12.92 26.37
N ILE A 17 -8.78 12.35 26.18
CA ILE A 17 -7.58 13.09 25.78
C ILE A 17 -7.83 13.85 24.48
N HIS A 18 -8.40 13.18 23.48
CA HIS A 18 -8.65 13.77 22.17
C HIS A 18 -9.62 14.96 22.26
N THR A 19 -10.73 14.82 22.97
CA THR A 19 -11.70 15.90 23.18
C THR A 19 -11.09 17.07 23.95
N THR A 20 -10.34 16.81 25.01
CA THR A 20 -9.66 17.87 25.79
C THR A 20 -8.63 18.62 24.94
N LEU A 21 -7.86 17.91 24.10
CA LEU A 21 -6.88 18.54 23.21
C LEU A 21 -7.56 19.40 22.12
N LYS A 22 -8.67 18.92 21.55
CA LYS A 22 -9.47 19.71 20.59
C LYS A 22 -9.96 21.02 21.21
N GLU A 23 -10.53 20.94 22.42
CA GLU A 23 -11.02 22.13 23.14
C GLU A 23 -9.87 23.09 23.48
N ALA A 24 -8.75 22.57 23.98
CA ALA A 24 -7.57 23.38 24.29
C ALA A 24 -7.00 24.07 23.04
N ALA A 25 -6.95 23.37 21.90
CA ALA A 25 -6.52 23.94 20.63
C ALA A 25 -7.48 25.02 20.14
N HIS A 26 -8.80 24.81 20.27
CA HIS A 26 -9.80 25.81 19.94
C HIS A 26 -9.62 27.09 20.77
N ILE A 27 -9.47 26.97 22.10
CA ILE A 27 -9.22 28.10 22.99
C ILE A 27 -7.89 28.78 22.69
N ALA A 28 -6.83 28.01 22.40
CA ALA A 28 -5.53 28.57 22.03
C ALA A 28 -5.60 29.38 20.73
N HIS A 29 -6.36 28.91 19.75
CA HIS A 29 -6.58 29.61 18.48
C HIS A 29 -7.36 30.91 18.67
N LEU A 30 -8.46 30.88 19.44
CA LEU A 30 -9.23 32.09 19.78
C LEU A 30 -8.40 33.15 20.50
N ASN A 31 -7.42 32.72 21.30
CA ASN A 31 -6.48 33.61 21.99
C ASN A 31 -5.26 34.00 21.12
N GLY A 32 -5.26 33.66 19.82
CA GLY A 32 -4.17 33.99 18.90
C GLY A 32 -2.84 33.29 19.18
N LYS A 33 -2.83 32.21 19.97
CA LYS A 33 -1.60 31.49 20.34
C LYS A 33 -1.14 30.46 19.30
N ILE A 34 -2.08 29.99 18.47
CA ILE A 34 -1.80 29.03 17.39
C ILE A 34 -2.54 29.45 16.12
N SER A 35 -2.00 29.08 14.96
CA SER A 35 -2.66 29.33 13.67
C SER A 35 -3.90 28.45 13.49
N GLU A 36 -4.71 28.76 12.48
CA GLU A 36 -5.84 27.91 12.11
C GLU A 36 -5.37 26.53 11.61
N GLU A 37 -4.21 26.47 10.94
CA GLU A 37 -3.60 25.23 10.46
C GLU A 37 -3.16 24.33 11.63
N ASP A 38 -2.52 24.92 12.65
CA ASP A 38 -2.14 24.22 13.87
C ASP A 38 -3.37 23.69 14.62
N ARG A 39 -4.44 24.50 14.70
CA ARG A 39 -5.73 24.07 15.27
C ARG A 39 -6.28 22.87 14.52
N ASN A 40 -6.34 22.94 13.20
CA ASN A 40 -6.93 21.90 12.35
C ASN A 40 -6.23 20.55 12.51
N THR A 41 -4.93 20.53 12.82
CA THR A 41 -4.15 19.30 13.05
C THR A 41 -4.73 18.39 14.16
N PHE A 42 -5.48 18.96 15.10
CA PHE A 42 -6.18 18.22 16.17
C PHE A 42 -7.53 17.63 15.73
N TYR A 43 -8.12 18.15 14.66
CA TYR A 43 -9.38 17.69 14.07
C TYR A 43 -9.16 16.70 12.93
N THR A 44 -8.02 16.81 12.23
CA THR A 44 -7.66 15.94 11.11
C THR A 44 -7.43 14.50 11.56
N SER A 45 -8.12 13.56 10.91
CA SER A 45 -7.95 12.13 11.16
C SER A 45 -6.58 11.61 10.66
N VAL A 46 -6.14 10.45 11.16
CA VAL A 46 -4.90 9.81 10.66
C VAL A 46 -5.01 9.53 9.16
N THR A 47 -6.15 8.98 8.72
CA THR A 47 -6.41 8.69 7.30
C THR A 47 -6.43 9.95 6.45
N GLU A 48 -6.99 11.06 6.95
CA GLU A 48 -6.92 12.34 6.23
C GLU A 48 -5.48 12.84 6.12
N LYS A 49 -4.65 12.72 7.17
CA LYS A 49 -3.22 13.05 7.09
C LYS A 49 -2.46 12.17 6.08
N GLU A 50 -2.80 10.89 6.00
CA GLU A 50 -2.24 9.96 5.01
C GLU A 50 -2.64 10.37 3.59
N ILE A 51 -3.90 10.77 3.37
CA ILE A 51 -4.37 11.28 2.07
C ILE A 51 -3.68 12.58 1.70
N ILE A 52 -3.54 13.53 2.64
CA ILE A 52 -2.84 14.79 2.40
C ILE A 52 -1.41 14.51 1.94
N LYS A 53 -0.66 13.66 2.67
CA LYS A 53 0.74 13.36 2.34
C LYS A 53 0.90 12.51 1.09
N GLY A 54 0.02 11.53 0.88
CA GLY A 54 0.14 10.54 -0.20
C GLY A 54 -0.48 10.97 -1.53
N ILE A 55 -1.40 11.94 -1.50
CA ILE A 55 -2.12 12.42 -2.68
C ILE A 55 -1.92 13.92 -2.87
N LEU A 56 -2.31 14.73 -1.89
CA LEU A 56 -2.42 16.19 -2.09
C LEU A 56 -1.06 16.90 -2.12
N SER A 57 -0.08 16.39 -1.38
CA SER A 57 1.27 16.98 -1.27
C SER A 57 2.35 16.18 -2.02
N ALA A 58 1.98 15.10 -2.72
CA ALA A 58 2.94 14.27 -3.43
C ALA A 58 3.19 14.80 -4.85
N GLU A 59 4.45 15.01 -5.23
CA GLU A 59 4.84 15.55 -6.55
C GLU A 59 4.34 14.67 -7.72
N ASP A 60 4.44 13.34 -7.57
CA ASP A 60 4.05 12.35 -8.60
C ASP A 60 2.74 11.62 -8.24
N ALA A 61 1.80 12.27 -7.55
CA ALA A 61 0.57 11.61 -7.08
C ALA A 61 -0.16 10.86 -8.21
N ASN A 62 -0.22 11.46 -9.40
CA ASN A 62 -0.88 10.87 -10.56
C ASN A 62 -0.21 9.62 -11.13
N GLU A 63 1.09 9.44 -10.90
CA GLU A 63 1.80 8.27 -11.41
C GLU A 63 1.75 7.08 -10.45
N ARG A 64 1.53 7.36 -9.16
CA ARG A 64 1.73 6.37 -8.09
C ARG A 64 0.47 6.06 -7.30
N THR A 65 -0.58 6.87 -7.46
CA THR A 65 -1.77 6.78 -6.62
C THR A 65 -3.03 6.51 -7.44
N LEU A 66 -3.83 5.58 -6.93
CA LEU A 66 -5.19 5.30 -7.38
C LEU A 66 -6.14 5.57 -6.21
N CYS A 67 -7.25 6.23 -6.49
CA CYS A 67 -8.29 6.52 -5.49
C CYS A 67 -9.55 5.74 -5.83
N PHE A 68 -9.89 4.76 -4.99
CA PHE A 68 -11.15 4.02 -5.08
C PHE A 68 -12.16 4.62 -4.11
N ILE A 69 -13.21 5.22 -4.65
CA ILE A 69 -14.31 5.79 -3.86
C ILE A 69 -15.46 4.79 -3.90
N ARG A 70 -15.85 4.33 -2.71
CA ARG A 70 -16.93 3.37 -2.51
C ARG A 70 -18.08 4.09 -1.79
N GLU A 71 -19.28 4.01 -2.36
CA GLU A 71 -20.45 4.67 -1.82
C GLU A 71 -21.46 3.65 -1.28
N VAL A 72 -21.74 3.73 0.02
CA VAL A 72 -22.82 2.99 0.67
C VAL A 72 -23.99 3.95 0.86
N THR A 73 -25.03 3.79 0.05
CA THR A 73 -26.09 4.82 -0.09
C THR A 73 -26.99 4.97 1.13
N ASP A 74 -27.14 3.90 1.90
CA ASP A 74 -28.13 3.75 2.97
C ASP A 74 -27.48 3.50 4.34
N ILE A 75 -26.19 3.83 4.49
CA ILE A 75 -25.46 3.65 5.76
C ILE A 75 -26.14 4.36 6.93
N HIS A 76 -26.67 5.57 6.70
CA HIS A 76 -27.39 6.36 7.71
C HIS A 76 -28.70 5.71 8.16
N GLN A 77 -29.32 4.85 7.35
CA GLN A 77 -30.50 4.09 7.75
C GLN A 77 -30.16 2.80 8.51
N ASN A 78 -28.88 2.41 8.52
CA ASN A 78 -28.42 1.13 9.05
C ASN A 78 -27.44 1.28 10.23
N LEU A 79 -27.43 2.44 10.91
CA LEU A 79 -26.52 2.74 12.02
C LEU A 79 -26.71 1.82 13.24
N THR A 80 -27.84 1.14 13.35
CA THR A 80 -28.11 0.17 14.43
C THR A 80 -27.33 -1.13 14.28
N ASP A 81 -26.81 -1.43 13.09
CA ASP A 81 -25.93 -2.57 12.88
C ASP A 81 -24.58 -2.31 13.55
N LYS A 82 -24.10 -3.27 14.35
CA LYS A 82 -22.79 -3.21 15.01
C LYS A 82 -21.66 -2.97 14.02
N LYS A 83 -21.82 -3.42 12.77
CA LYS A 83 -20.85 -3.26 11.70
C LYS A 83 -20.85 -1.88 11.04
N ALA A 84 -21.86 -1.04 11.26
CA ALA A 84 -21.90 0.30 10.68
C ALA A 84 -20.71 1.16 11.11
N SER A 85 -20.31 1.04 12.39
CA SER A 85 -19.14 1.76 12.95
C SER A 85 -17.80 1.46 12.27
N ASP A 86 -17.69 0.37 11.51
CA ASP A 86 -16.49 0.06 10.71
C ASP A 86 -16.43 0.93 9.43
N TYR A 87 -17.52 1.58 9.03
CA TYR A 87 -17.67 2.30 7.75
C TYR A 87 -18.03 3.79 7.91
N ILE A 88 -18.53 4.20 9.07
CA ILE A 88 -18.84 5.59 9.38
C ILE A 88 -18.34 5.95 10.78
N ASN A 89 -17.78 7.16 10.91
CA ASN A 89 -17.30 7.64 12.20
C ASN A 89 -18.50 7.92 13.12
N MET A 90 -18.48 7.30 14.30
CA MET A 90 -19.50 7.49 15.32
C MET A 90 -18.90 8.04 16.61
N ILE A 91 -19.66 8.88 17.29
CA ILE A 91 -19.35 9.48 18.60
C ILE A 91 -20.35 8.98 19.66
N ASN A 92 -20.16 9.41 20.92
CA ASN A 92 -21.06 9.10 22.03
C ASN A 92 -21.32 7.60 22.23
N ASN A 93 -20.27 6.78 22.19
CA ASN A 93 -20.36 5.31 22.29
C ASN A 93 -21.24 4.68 21.20
N PHE A 94 -21.03 5.07 19.94
CA PHE A 94 -21.74 4.51 18.77
C PHE A 94 -23.23 4.90 18.70
N GLN A 95 -23.60 6.03 19.30
CA GLN A 95 -24.99 6.52 19.26
C GLN A 95 -25.24 7.53 18.15
N ASP A 96 -24.26 8.40 17.87
CA ASP A 96 -24.40 9.48 16.90
C ASP A 96 -23.29 9.44 15.85
N VAL A 97 -23.57 9.99 14.67
CA VAL A 97 -22.57 10.14 13.60
C VAL A 97 -21.71 11.39 13.87
N ASP A 98 -20.42 11.29 13.62
CA ASP A 98 -19.50 12.43 13.63
C ASP A 98 -19.70 13.27 12.35
N ILE A 99 -20.55 14.29 12.44
CA ILE A 99 -20.91 15.17 11.31
C ILE A 99 -19.69 15.93 10.78
N ASP A 100 -18.76 16.33 11.64
CA ASP A 100 -17.55 17.08 11.24
C ASP A 100 -16.59 16.19 10.46
N ALA A 101 -16.45 14.93 10.88
CA ALA A 101 -15.69 13.94 10.13
C ALA A 101 -16.34 13.64 8.77
N GLU A 102 -17.66 13.48 8.70
CA GLU A 102 -18.38 13.24 7.44
C GLU A 102 -18.22 14.44 6.48
N LYS A 103 -18.33 15.67 7.00
CA LYS A 103 -18.12 16.89 6.20
C LYS A 103 -16.69 16.98 5.68
N SER A 104 -15.69 16.66 6.51
CA SER A 104 -14.28 16.65 6.11
C SER A 104 -14.02 15.59 5.03
N LEU A 105 -14.60 14.40 5.16
CA LEU A 105 -14.52 13.35 4.15
C LEU A 105 -15.14 13.77 2.82
N LYS A 106 -16.34 14.38 2.84
CA LYS A 106 -17.00 14.89 1.62
C LYS A 106 -16.15 15.94 0.91
N ARG A 107 -15.54 16.87 1.67
CA ARG A 107 -14.62 17.88 1.12
C ARG A 107 -13.39 17.24 0.48
N LEU A 108 -12.78 16.23 1.12
CA LEU A 108 -11.65 15.51 0.54
C LEU A 108 -12.02 14.84 -0.79
N ILE A 109 -13.15 14.12 -0.81
CA ILE A 109 -13.58 13.33 -1.97
C ILE A 109 -14.03 14.20 -3.14
N ASN A 110 -14.80 15.26 -2.88
CA ASN A 110 -15.44 16.04 -3.94
C ASN A 110 -14.61 17.24 -4.40
N ASP A 111 -13.80 17.82 -3.51
CA ASP A 111 -13.12 19.08 -3.81
C ASP A 111 -11.61 18.86 -3.96
N GLN A 112 -10.96 18.19 -3.00
CA GLN A 112 -9.49 18.15 -2.95
C GLN A 112 -8.87 17.06 -3.84
N ILE A 113 -9.37 15.83 -3.78
CA ILE A 113 -8.85 14.71 -4.58
C ILE A 113 -8.95 14.97 -6.08
N PRO A 114 -10.07 15.49 -6.63
CA PRO A 114 -10.18 15.79 -8.06
C PRO A 114 -9.24 16.89 -8.56
N LEU A 115 -8.75 17.76 -7.67
CA LEU A 115 -7.74 18.77 -8.01
C LEU A 115 -6.32 18.19 -8.05
N ALA A 116 -6.05 17.11 -7.30
CA ALA A 116 -4.74 16.49 -7.23
C ALA A 116 -4.58 15.29 -8.19
N LEU A 117 -5.66 14.56 -8.48
CA LEU A 117 -5.65 13.36 -9.32
C LEU A 117 -6.46 13.55 -10.61
N ASN A 118 -5.90 13.03 -11.71
CA ASN A 118 -6.57 12.87 -12.99
C ASN A 118 -7.77 11.93 -12.82
N ALA A 119 -8.84 12.20 -13.57
CA ALA A 119 -10.06 11.39 -13.54
C ALA A 119 -9.82 9.91 -13.82
N SER A 120 -8.79 9.54 -14.61
CA SER A 120 -8.41 8.15 -14.86
C SER A 120 -7.94 7.39 -13.63
N ASN A 121 -7.46 8.09 -12.60
CA ASN A 121 -6.97 7.53 -11.35
C ASN A 121 -8.03 7.57 -10.24
N ILE A 122 -9.22 8.11 -10.51
CA ILE A 122 -10.33 8.18 -9.58
C ILE A 122 -11.40 7.19 -10.04
N ILE A 123 -11.53 6.08 -9.31
CA ILE A 123 -12.45 4.99 -9.63
C ILE A 123 -13.60 5.06 -8.64
N ARG A 124 -14.80 5.31 -9.14
CA ARG A 124 -16.03 5.30 -8.34
C ARG A 124 -16.74 3.99 -8.57
N SER A 125 -17.02 3.28 -7.48
CA SER A 125 -17.76 2.03 -7.56
C SER A 125 -19.24 2.27 -7.81
N SER A 126 -19.94 1.24 -8.29
CA SER A 126 -21.40 1.19 -8.27
C SER A 126 -21.94 1.44 -6.84
N PRO A 127 -23.06 2.16 -6.67
CA PRO A 127 -23.65 2.40 -5.36
C PRO A 127 -24.05 1.09 -4.67
N ILE A 128 -23.71 0.96 -3.39
CA ILE A 128 -23.90 -0.25 -2.60
C ILE A 128 -25.03 -0.02 -1.60
N LYS A 129 -25.96 -0.96 -1.50
CA LYS A 129 -26.95 -1.01 -0.42
C LYS A 129 -26.41 -1.82 0.74
N TRP A 130 -26.73 -1.44 1.96
CA TRP A 130 -26.31 -2.16 3.16
C TRP A 130 -27.07 -3.48 3.29
N ALA A 131 -26.39 -4.53 3.75
CA ALA A 131 -27.02 -5.78 4.17
C ALA A 131 -26.70 -6.04 5.64
N ALA A 132 -27.43 -6.98 6.25
CA ALA A 132 -27.17 -7.39 7.62
C ALA A 132 -25.71 -7.88 7.77
N GLY A 133 -24.95 -7.24 8.67
CA GLY A 133 -23.52 -7.51 8.84
C GLY A 133 -22.61 -6.73 7.88
N GLY A 134 -23.14 -5.74 7.16
CA GLY A 134 -22.41 -4.86 6.25
C GLY A 134 -22.20 -5.45 4.86
N ILE A 135 -21.05 -5.16 4.26
CA ILE A 135 -20.72 -5.60 2.90
C ILE A 135 -20.21 -7.04 2.94
N THR A 136 -21.11 -8.01 2.72
CA THR A 136 -20.82 -9.45 2.74
C THR A 136 -20.66 -10.05 1.33
N ARG A 137 -19.90 -11.15 1.23
CA ARG A 137 -19.72 -11.92 -0.03
C ARG A 137 -21.02 -12.51 -0.58
N LEU A 138 -21.98 -12.84 0.29
CA LEU A 138 -23.23 -13.46 -0.10
C LEU A 138 -24.21 -12.44 -0.70
N SER A 139 -24.32 -11.25 -0.08
CA SER A 139 -25.26 -10.22 -0.52
C SER A 139 -24.70 -9.30 -1.61
N HIS A 140 -23.37 -9.21 -1.73
CA HIS A 140 -22.70 -8.28 -2.63
C HIS A 140 -21.70 -8.99 -3.56
N SER A 141 -21.98 -10.23 -3.95
CA SER A 141 -21.09 -11.01 -4.83
C SER A 141 -20.78 -10.26 -6.13
N ASP A 142 -21.82 -9.68 -6.75
CA ASP A 142 -21.71 -9.02 -8.05
C ASP A 142 -20.88 -7.73 -7.94
N TYR A 143 -21.16 -6.93 -6.91
CA TYR A 143 -20.38 -5.73 -6.58
C TYR A 143 -18.90 -6.08 -6.30
N ILE A 144 -18.63 -7.11 -5.48
CA ILE A 144 -17.25 -7.51 -5.16
C ILE A 144 -16.53 -7.98 -6.42
N LYS A 145 -17.20 -8.75 -7.28
CA LYS A 145 -16.63 -9.21 -8.55
C LYS A 145 -16.31 -8.04 -9.48
N GLU A 146 -17.24 -7.09 -9.63
CA GLU A 146 -17.02 -5.87 -10.41
C GLU A 146 -15.83 -5.08 -9.86
N PHE A 147 -15.78 -4.88 -8.55
CA PHE A 147 -14.68 -4.17 -7.89
C PHE A 147 -13.34 -4.89 -8.08
N ASP A 148 -13.30 -6.21 -7.94
CA ASP A 148 -12.10 -7.02 -8.14
C ASP A 148 -11.58 -6.91 -9.59
N GLU A 149 -12.47 -6.99 -10.57
CA GLU A 149 -12.14 -6.85 -11.99
C GLU A 149 -11.61 -5.44 -12.32
N GLN A 150 -12.27 -4.39 -11.80
CA GLN A 150 -11.83 -3.00 -11.95
C GLN A 150 -10.48 -2.77 -11.29
N PHE A 151 -10.31 -3.24 -10.06
CA PHE A 151 -9.06 -3.12 -9.30
C PHE A 151 -7.91 -3.77 -10.07
N PHE A 152 -8.08 -5.01 -10.52
CA PHE A 152 -7.07 -5.73 -11.28
C PHE A 152 -6.71 -5.01 -12.59
N SER A 153 -7.71 -4.60 -13.36
CA SER A 153 -7.52 -3.90 -14.64
C SER A 153 -6.73 -2.61 -14.47
N VAL A 154 -7.06 -1.80 -13.46
CA VAL A 154 -6.41 -0.50 -13.24
C VAL A 154 -4.99 -0.66 -12.70
N VAL A 155 -4.77 -1.57 -11.76
CA VAL A 155 -3.43 -1.86 -11.23
C VAL A 155 -2.52 -2.42 -12.33
N GLN A 156 -3.03 -3.33 -13.17
CA GLN A 156 -2.28 -3.85 -14.31
C GLN A 156 -1.87 -2.73 -15.27
N LYS A 157 -2.80 -1.82 -15.62
CA LYS A 157 -2.50 -0.66 -16.48
C LYS A 157 -1.41 0.24 -15.89
N GLN A 158 -1.42 0.46 -14.57
CA GLN A 158 -0.38 1.24 -13.89
C GLN A 158 0.98 0.53 -13.92
N ILE A 159 1.02 -0.78 -13.70
CA ILE A 159 2.25 -1.58 -13.82
C ILE A 159 2.79 -1.51 -15.26
N ASP A 160 1.94 -1.69 -16.27
CA ASP A 160 2.33 -1.63 -17.67
C ASP A 160 2.83 -0.23 -18.08
N ALA A 161 2.20 0.83 -17.55
CA ALA A 161 2.69 2.19 -17.72
C ALA A 161 4.09 2.38 -17.10
N CYS A 162 4.29 1.92 -15.87
CA CYS A 162 5.59 1.95 -15.20
C CYS A 162 6.66 1.15 -15.97
N LEU A 163 6.32 -0.04 -16.46
CA LEU A 163 7.25 -0.89 -17.22
C LEU A 163 7.65 -0.27 -18.55
N ARG A 164 6.72 0.40 -19.25
CA ARG A 164 7.04 1.15 -20.48
C ARG A 164 8.06 2.26 -20.22
N LYS A 165 7.84 3.08 -19.18
CA LYS A 165 8.81 4.13 -18.78
C LYS A 165 10.18 3.55 -18.42
N ARG A 166 10.23 2.36 -17.81
CA ARG A 166 11.52 1.70 -17.46
C ARG A 166 12.23 1.07 -18.65
N ARG A 167 11.52 0.60 -19.68
CA ARG A 167 12.15 0.01 -20.88
C ARG A 167 13.01 1.04 -21.63
N ASP A 168 12.62 2.31 -21.58
CA ASP A 168 13.41 3.42 -22.14
C ASP A 168 14.71 3.68 -21.35
N ILE A 169 14.81 3.17 -20.11
CA ILE A 169 16.01 3.20 -19.25
C ILE A 169 16.76 1.85 -19.36
N THR A 170 16.84 1.27 -20.55
CA THR A 170 17.76 0.15 -20.80
C THR A 170 19.16 0.71 -20.98
N ASP A 171 19.79 1.02 -19.85
CA ASP A 171 21.22 1.28 -19.80
C ASP A 171 21.96 0.08 -20.43
N ARG A 172 22.94 0.39 -21.29
CA ARG A 172 23.81 -0.61 -21.93
C ARG A 172 24.43 -1.52 -20.88
N LEU A 173 24.83 -0.96 -19.73
CA LEU A 173 25.37 -1.75 -18.62
C LEU A 173 24.33 -2.71 -18.03
N TYR A 174 23.08 -2.27 -17.83
CA TYR A 174 22.02 -3.13 -17.29
C TYR A 174 21.74 -4.31 -18.20
N SER A 175 21.63 -4.08 -19.51
CA SER A 175 21.42 -5.14 -20.50
C SER A 175 22.59 -6.12 -20.58
N GLU A 176 23.84 -5.64 -20.50
CA GLU A 176 25.04 -6.47 -20.49
C GLU A 176 25.12 -7.34 -19.22
N VAL A 177 24.90 -6.75 -18.04
CA VAL A 177 24.88 -7.50 -16.76
C VAL A 177 23.77 -8.55 -16.77
N LEU A 178 22.58 -8.21 -17.25
CA LEU A 178 21.47 -9.16 -17.37
C LEU A 178 21.80 -10.30 -18.34
N ALA A 179 22.39 -9.98 -19.50
CA ALA A 179 22.81 -10.99 -20.48
C ALA A 179 23.87 -11.94 -19.90
N HIS A 180 24.84 -11.41 -19.16
CA HIS A 180 25.83 -12.23 -18.45
C HIS A 180 25.19 -13.14 -17.40
N ALA A 181 24.28 -12.62 -16.57
CA ALA A 181 23.60 -13.42 -15.55
C ALA A 181 22.77 -14.57 -16.18
N ILE A 182 22.00 -14.28 -17.23
CA ILE A 182 21.24 -15.27 -17.98
C ILE A 182 22.18 -16.31 -18.59
N ARG A 183 23.31 -15.89 -19.18
CA ARG A 183 24.29 -16.80 -19.77
C ARG A 183 24.95 -17.70 -18.72
N CYS A 184 25.33 -17.16 -17.57
CA CYS A 184 25.86 -17.95 -16.46
C CYS A 184 24.86 -19.00 -16.00
N LYS A 185 23.58 -18.63 -15.82
CA LYS A 185 22.53 -19.59 -15.47
C LYS A 185 22.38 -20.68 -16.53
N ASN A 186 22.26 -20.30 -17.80
CA ASN A 186 22.11 -21.26 -18.90
C ASN A 186 23.31 -22.19 -19.05
N ILE A 187 24.53 -21.71 -18.76
CA ILE A 187 25.73 -22.54 -18.76
C ILE A 187 25.63 -23.55 -17.61
N VAL A 188 25.29 -23.12 -16.39
CA VAL A 188 25.13 -24.01 -15.23
C VAL A 188 24.03 -25.04 -15.46
N ASP A 189 22.87 -24.64 -15.98
CA ASP A 189 21.73 -25.53 -16.25
C ASP A 189 22.06 -26.60 -17.31
N LYS A 190 22.96 -26.29 -18.26
CA LYS A 190 23.43 -27.23 -19.29
C LYS A 190 24.73 -27.93 -18.91
N PHE A 191 25.32 -27.59 -17.77
CA PHE A 191 26.57 -28.17 -17.31
C PHE A 191 26.28 -29.53 -16.67
N HIS A 192 26.37 -30.57 -17.48
CA HIS A 192 26.25 -31.95 -17.00
C HIS A 192 27.65 -32.49 -16.63
N GLY A 193 27.94 -32.53 -15.33
CA GLY A 193 29.19 -33.08 -14.77
C GLY A 193 29.81 -32.20 -13.68
N ARG A 194 30.78 -32.74 -12.92
CA ARG A 194 31.50 -32.06 -11.80
C ARG A 194 30.61 -31.47 -10.68
N GLY A 195 29.44 -32.07 -10.44
CA GLY A 195 28.53 -31.64 -9.38
C GLY A 195 29.16 -31.70 -7.97
N ASP A 196 30.11 -32.61 -7.77
CA ASP A 196 30.93 -32.75 -6.56
C ASP A 196 31.85 -31.54 -6.32
N ILE A 197 32.45 -30.99 -7.38
CA ILE A 197 33.31 -29.79 -7.31
C ILE A 197 32.45 -28.51 -7.17
N LEU A 198 31.32 -28.45 -7.87
CA LEU A 198 30.38 -27.33 -7.77
C LEU A 198 29.70 -27.28 -6.40
N ALA A 199 29.35 -28.42 -5.80
CA ALA A 199 28.82 -28.49 -4.44
C ALA A 199 29.85 -28.00 -3.40
N LYS A 200 31.13 -28.38 -3.53
CA LYS A 200 32.21 -27.89 -2.66
C LYS A 200 32.41 -26.38 -2.76
N THR A 201 32.37 -25.82 -3.96
CA THR A 201 32.58 -24.37 -4.18
C THR A 201 31.37 -23.53 -3.79
N ALA A 202 30.14 -24.02 -4.02
CA ALA A 202 28.91 -23.40 -3.53
C ALA A 202 28.87 -23.34 -1.98
N LEU A 203 29.32 -24.41 -1.30
CA LEU A 203 29.46 -24.43 0.16
C LEU A 203 30.45 -23.37 0.65
N SER A 204 31.58 -23.20 -0.04
CA SER A 204 32.61 -22.20 0.34
C SER A 204 32.20 -20.74 0.09
N THR A 205 31.17 -20.51 -0.72
CA THR A 205 30.69 -19.15 -1.05
C THR A 205 29.53 -18.71 -0.15
N SER A 206 28.72 -19.66 0.34
CA SER A 206 27.62 -19.38 1.30
C SER A 206 28.11 -19.23 2.75
N LEU A 207 29.26 -19.81 3.08
CA LEU A 207 30.00 -19.58 4.31
C LEU A 207 31.00 -18.46 4.06
N GLY A 208 30.57 -17.21 4.31
CA GLY A 208 31.30 -15.96 4.09
C GLY A 208 32.82 -16.07 3.89
N ALA A 209 33.26 -15.62 2.71
CA ALA A 209 34.63 -15.61 2.25
C ALA A 209 35.63 -15.20 3.35
N THR A 210 36.34 -16.19 3.89
CA THR A 210 37.59 -15.99 4.60
C THR A 210 38.57 -17.09 4.18
N GLY A 211 39.61 -16.70 3.45
CA GLY A 211 40.77 -17.55 3.18
C GLY A 211 40.96 -17.94 1.72
N ARG A 212 42.02 -17.39 1.11
CA ARG A 212 42.62 -17.92 -0.11
C ARG A 212 43.02 -19.38 0.14
N GLU A 213 42.35 -20.33 -0.50
CA GLU A 213 42.84 -21.70 -0.59
C GLU A 213 43.23 -22.03 -2.04
N LYS A 214 44.44 -22.56 -2.20
CA LYS A 214 45.10 -22.80 -3.49
C LYS A 214 44.35 -23.89 -4.26
N LEU A 215 44.04 -23.61 -5.54
CA LEU A 215 43.58 -24.61 -6.49
C LEU A 215 44.60 -25.77 -6.58
N PRO A 216 44.16 -27.04 -6.61
CA PRO A 216 45.07 -28.17 -6.74
C PRO A 216 45.66 -28.21 -8.15
N ALA A 217 47.00 -28.29 -8.20
CA ALA A 217 47.77 -28.53 -9.41
C ALA A 217 47.62 -30.01 -9.82
N GLY A 218 47.25 -30.24 -11.08
CA GLY A 218 47.23 -31.57 -11.68
C GLY A 218 47.01 -31.49 -13.20
N GLY A 219 48.10 -31.58 -13.97
CA GLY A 219 48.05 -31.92 -15.40
C GLY A 219 47.53 -33.36 -15.57
N VAL A 220 46.92 -33.71 -16.70
CA VAL A 220 47.58 -34.19 -17.95
C VAL A 220 46.56 -34.08 -19.12
N PRO A 221 47.00 -33.96 -20.40
CA PRO A 221 46.23 -33.41 -21.52
C PRO A 221 45.57 -34.49 -22.41
N VAL A 222 44.71 -34.06 -23.36
CA VAL A 222 44.33 -34.65 -24.68
C VAL A 222 42.93 -34.08 -25.02
N GLY A 223 42.77 -33.17 -25.99
CA GLY A 223 42.66 -33.40 -27.44
C GLY A 223 41.20 -33.09 -27.85
N LYS A 224 40.84 -32.41 -28.94
CA LYS A 224 41.48 -31.91 -30.16
C LYS A 224 40.64 -30.71 -30.65
N LYS A 225 41.28 -29.84 -31.45
CA LYS A 225 40.62 -28.89 -32.37
C LYS A 225 39.48 -29.56 -33.14
N LEU A 226 38.41 -28.81 -33.38
CA LEU A 226 37.70 -28.82 -34.66
C LEU A 226 37.53 -27.35 -35.09
N GLU A 227 38.36 -26.96 -36.06
CA GLU A 227 38.07 -25.85 -36.97
C GLU A 227 37.00 -26.35 -37.96
N GLN A 228 35.89 -25.63 -38.05
CA GLN A 228 35.33 -24.97 -39.25
C GLN A 228 33.97 -24.38 -38.87
#